data_AF-A0A845R4Y4-F1
#
_entry.id   AF-A0A845R4Y4-F1
#
_cell.length_a   1.000
_cell.length_b   1.000
_cell.length_c   1.000
_cell.angle_alpha   90.00
_cell.angle_beta   90.00
_cell.angle_gamma   90.00
#
_symmetry.space_group_name_H-M   'P 1'
#
loop_
_entity.id
_entity.type
_entity.pdbx_description
1 polymer ?
#
loop_
_entity_poly.entity_id
_entity_poly.type
_entity_poly.pdbx_seq_one_letter_code
_entity_poly.pdbx_strand_id
1 'polypeptide(L)'
;MWDRKNEDRPGRYGDLSKFITDPDKLELVNGTEVCISAEEDYDIAVDLEGQEEKFDALRPFIAFVAKNICRLDDLAQRFDAAHGGNGRFRHLLAIVFVDEPYVIFEYWSIDVNSTFDVVFHCEETRFVLESFGTLLNLPPDWSVEFA
;
A
#
# COMPACT_ATOMS: atom_id res chain seq x y z
N MET A 1 -2.26 15.38 -23.77
CA MET A 1 -1.88 15.61 -22.37
C MET A 1 -1.63 14.22 -21.80
N TRP A 2 -0.36 13.84 -21.63
CA TRP A 2 -0.03 12.51 -21.09
C TRP A 2 -0.39 12.46 -19.61
N ASP A 3 -1.29 11.55 -19.24
CA ASP A 3 -1.67 11.35 -17.84
C ASP A 3 -0.55 10.59 -17.12
N ARG A 4 0.33 11.35 -16.44
CA ARG A 4 1.46 10.79 -15.68
C ARG A 4 1.01 10.04 -14.41
N LYS A 5 -0.30 9.95 -14.13
CA LYS A 5 -0.81 9.35 -12.90
C LYS A 5 -0.59 7.84 -12.79
N ASN A 6 -0.56 7.13 -13.92
CA ASN A 6 -0.50 5.66 -14.03
C ASN A 6 0.81 5.14 -14.63
N GLU A 7 1.88 5.94 -14.62
CA GLU A 7 3.19 5.50 -15.12
C GLU A 7 3.84 4.61 -14.06
N ASP A 8 4.31 3.42 -14.46
CA ASP A 8 5.06 2.54 -13.57
C ASP A 8 6.41 3.15 -13.25
N ARG A 9 6.44 3.85 -12.13
CA ARG A 9 7.65 4.37 -11.52
C ARG A 9 7.93 3.53 -10.30
N PRO A 10 9.19 3.16 -10.07
CA PRO A 10 9.52 2.38 -8.89
C PRO A 10 9.31 3.23 -7.61
N GLY A 11 9.09 4.55 -7.75
CA GLY A 11 8.73 5.43 -6.65
C GLY A 11 9.94 5.58 -5.73
N ARG A 12 9.72 5.40 -4.42
CA ARG A 12 10.81 5.29 -3.44
C ARG A 12 11.44 3.89 -3.39
N TYR A 13 10.79 2.90 -4.00
CA TYR A 13 11.33 1.56 -4.15
C TYR A 13 12.27 1.58 -5.36
N GLY A 14 13.43 0.93 -5.27
CA GLY A 14 14.45 0.97 -6.31
C GLY A 14 14.34 -0.16 -7.34
N ASP A 15 13.76 -1.28 -6.94
CA ASP A 15 13.71 -2.54 -7.68
C ASP A 15 12.42 -3.29 -7.33
N LEU A 16 11.49 -3.32 -8.29
CA LEU A 16 10.18 -3.94 -8.11
C LEU A 16 10.24 -5.46 -8.00
N SER A 17 11.34 -6.09 -8.42
CA SER A 17 11.49 -7.55 -8.34
C SER A 17 11.67 -8.07 -6.92
N LYS A 18 11.91 -7.16 -5.95
CA LYS A 18 12.00 -7.44 -4.52
C LYS A 18 10.64 -7.67 -3.85
N PHE A 19 9.55 -7.37 -4.54
CA PHE A 19 8.21 -7.69 -4.06
C PHE A 19 7.80 -9.13 -4.44
N ILE A 20 7.23 -9.85 -3.48
CA ILE A 20 6.63 -11.17 -3.68
C ILE A 20 5.24 -10.96 -4.27
N THR A 21 5.13 -11.08 -5.59
CA THR A 21 3.89 -10.87 -6.36
C THR A 21 3.29 -12.17 -6.91
N ASP A 22 3.88 -13.30 -6.53
CA ASP A 22 3.42 -14.65 -6.90
C ASP A 22 2.64 -15.23 -5.70
N PRO A 23 1.32 -15.47 -5.82
CA PRO A 23 0.49 -15.98 -4.73
C PRO A 23 1.02 -17.27 -4.10
N ASP A 24 1.65 -18.13 -4.91
CA ASP A 24 2.16 -19.43 -4.46
C ASP A 24 3.43 -19.31 -3.61
N LYS A 25 4.10 -18.15 -3.67
CA LYS A 25 5.31 -17.85 -2.88
C LYS A 25 5.03 -17.06 -1.61
N LEU A 26 3.78 -16.65 -1.39
CA LEU A 26 3.39 -16.00 -0.15
C LEU A 26 3.32 -17.03 0.97
N GLU A 27 3.89 -16.67 2.11
CA GLU A 27 3.91 -17.50 3.31
C GLU A 27 3.50 -16.67 4.53
N LEU A 28 2.72 -17.30 5.42
CA LEU A 28 2.38 -16.72 6.71
C LEU A 28 3.57 -16.88 7.65
N VAL A 29 4.12 -15.77 8.11
CA VAL A 29 5.24 -15.66 9.04
C VAL A 29 4.69 -15.37 10.43
N ASN A 30 5.27 -16.02 11.45
CA ASN A 30 4.89 -15.87 12.86
C ASN A 30 3.40 -16.14 13.19
N GLY A 31 2.63 -16.64 12.22
CA GLY A 31 1.21 -16.99 12.38
C GLY A 31 0.24 -15.82 12.24
N THR A 32 0.69 -14.62 11.89
CA THR A 32 -0.16 -13.40 11.80
C THR A 32 0.11 -12.53 10.58
N GLU A 33 1.33 -12.57 10.02
CA GLU A 33 1.76 -11.63 8.98
C GLU A 33 2.19 -12.37 7.72
N VAL A 34 2.05 -11.74 6.55
CA VAL A 34 2.52 -12.26 5.26
C VAL A 34 3.60 -11.33 4.75
N CYS A 35 4.83 -11.81 4.64
CA CYS A 35 5.93 -11.02 4.09
C CYS A 35 5.73 -10.83 2.58
N ILE A 36 5.73 -9.58 2.11
CA ILE A 36 5.65 -9.23 0.68
C ILE A 36 6.94 -8.57 0.16
N SER A 37 7.88 -8.24 1.05
CA SER A 37 9.26 -7.88 0.73
C SER A 37 10.15 -8.22 1.92
N ALA A 38 11.30 -8.84 1.66
CA ALA A 38 12.24 -9.26 2.71
C ALA A 38 12.83 -8.07 3.50
N GLU A 39 13.35 -8.36 4.70
CA GLU A 39 13.95 -7.39 5.63
C GLU A 39 15.14 -6.65 5.00
N GLU A 40 15.99 -7.37 4.25
CA GLU A 40 17.13 -6.79 3.52
C GLU A 40 16.74 -5.91 2.32
N ASP A 41 15.46 -5.96 1.93
CA ASP A 41 14.92 -5.24 0.79
C ASP A 41 14.14 -3.99 1.23
N TYR A 42 12.87 -4.16 1.56
CA TYR A 42 11.97 -3.07 1.97
C TYR A 42 11.27 -3.32 3.30
N ASP A 43 11.39 -4.54 3.85
CA ASP A 43 10.79 -4.95 5.12
C ASP A 43 9.28 -4.64 5.19
N ILE A 44 8.51 -5.18 4.25
CA ILE A 44 7.07 -4.93 4.16
C ILE A 44 6.31 -6.23 4.35
N ALA A 45 5.41 -6.20 5.33
CA ALA A 45 4.49 -7.28 5.63
C ALA A 45 3.04 -6.83 5.47
N VAL A 46 2.16 -7.81 5.31
CA VAL A 46 0.71 -7.67 5.32
C VAL A 46 0.15 -8.35 6.57
N ASP A 47 -0.58 -7.60 7.39
CA ASP A 47 -1.38 -8.14 8.47
C ASP A 47 -2.80 -8.46 7.95
N LEU A 48 -3.30 -9.63 8.33
CA LEU A 48 -4.60 -10.14 7.90
C LEU A 48 -5.75 -9.76 8.85
N GLU A 49 -5.51 -8.93 9.87
CA GLU A 49 -6.50 -8.42 10.81
C GLU A 49 -7.30 -9.56 11.49
N GLY A 50 -6.62 -10.64 11.87
CA GLY A 50 -7.24 -11.81 12.51
C GLY A 50 -8.01 -12.73 11.55
N GLN A 51 -7.75 -12.63 10.24
CA GLN A 51 -8.33 -13.48 9.19
C GLN A 51 -7.34 -14.55 8.67
N GLU A 52 -6.42 -15.02 9.52
CA GLU A 52 -5.36 -15.93 9.10
C GLU A 52 -5.88 -17.27 8.58
N GLU A 53 -7.07 -17.70 9.03
CA GLU A 53 -7.76 -18.88 8.51
C GLU A 53 -8.18 -18.73 7.03
N LYS A 54 -8.25 -17.51 6.53
CA LYS A 54 -8.56 -17.18 5.13
C LYS A 54 -7.33 -16.95 4.28
N PHE A 55 -6.12 -17.10 4.84
CA PHE A 55 -4.87 -16.80 4.13
C PHE A 55 -4.82 -17.40 2.72
N ASP A 56 -5.14 -18.68 2.56
CA ASP A 56 -5.11 -19.34 1.24
C ASP A 56 -6.08 -18.70 0.22
N ALA A 57 -7.23 -18.19 0.68
CA ALA A 57 -8.17 -17.47 -0.17
C ALA A 57 -7.71 -16.04 -0.46
N LEU A 58 -6.98 -15.41 0.47
CA LEU A 58 -6.46 -14.04 0.36
C LEU A 58 -5.16 -13.92 -0.44
N ARG A 59 -4.39 -15.01 -0.62
CA ARG A 59 -3.11 -14.99 -1.37
C ARG A 59 -3.20 -14.26 -2.73
N PRO A 60 -4.20 -14.49 -3.59
CA PRO A 60 -4.29 -13.78 -4.86
C PRO A 60 -4.46 -12.26 -4.68
N PHE A 61 -5.23 -11.84 -3.68
CA PHE A 61 -5.44 -10.43 -3.38
C PHE A 61 -4.19 -9.78 -2.78
N ILE A 62 -3.50 -10.46 -1.86
CA ILE A 62 -2.24 -9.99 -1.27
C ILE A 62 -1.17 -9.82 -2.36
N ALA A 63 -1.01 -10.80 -3.25
CA ALA A 63 -0.09 -10.71 -4.38
C ALA A 63 -0.44 -9.56 -5.33
N PHE A 64 -1.74 -9.33 -5.54
CA PHE A 64 -2.25 -8.21 -6.32
C PHE A 64 -1.94 -6.85 -5.66
N VAL A 65 -2.08 -6.74 -4.34
CA VAL A 65 -1.68 -5.54 -3.57
C VAL A 65 -0.17 -5.32 -3.68
N ALA A 66 0.65 -6.36 -3.48
CA ALA A 66 2.10 -6.29 -3.62
C ALA A 66 2.53 -5.79 -5.01
N LYS A 67 1.83 -6.21 -6.08
CA LYS A 67 2.06 -5.73 -7.44
C LYS A 67 1.77 -4.23 -7.61
N ASN A 68 0.80 -3.71 -6.85
CA ASN A 68 0.33 -2.32 -6.95
C ASN A 68 0.90 -1.39 -5.87
N ILE A 69 1.71 -1.90 -4.94
CA ILE A 69 2.18 -1.16 -3.76
C ILE A 69 2.87 0.15 -4.11
N CYS A 70 3.67 0.18 -5.18
CA CYS A 70 4.37 1.39 -5.61
C CYS A 70 3.41 2.47 -6.13
N ARG A 71 2.33 2.06 -6.79
CA ARG A 71 1.29 2.97 -7.30
C ARG A 71 0.44 3.54 -6.16
N LEU A 72 0.12 2.72 -5.17
CA LEU A 72 -0.60 3.12 -3.96
C LEU A 72 0.24 4.09 -3.12
N ASP A 73 1.51 3.77 -2.90
CA ASP A 73 2.44 4.60 -2.15
C ASP A 73 2.71 5.94 -2.88
N ASP A 74 2.91 5.94 -4.20
CA ASP A 74 3.03 7.17 -4.99
C ASP A 74 1.74 8.02 -4.94
N LEU A 75 0.56 7.39 -4.91
CA LEU A 75 -0.70 8.11 -4.74
C LEU A 75 -0.77 8.81 -3.38
N ALA A 76 -0.40 8.14 -2.28
CA ALA A 76 -0.31 8.74 -0.96
C ALA A 76 0.69 9.91 -0.92
N GLN A 77 1.87 9.74 -1.50
CA GLN A 77 2.92 10.78 -1.58
C GLN A 77 2.45 12.02 -2.35
N ARG A 78 1.76 11.83 -3.48
CA ARG A 78 1.22 12.94 -4.29
C ARG A 78 0.07 13.64 -3.57
N PHE A 79 -0.77 12.89 -2.86
CA PHE A 79 -1.84 13.47 -2.05
C PHE A 79 -1.27 14.37 -0.96
N ASP A 80 -0.30 13.90 -0.18
CA ASP A 80 0.39 14.70 0.85
C ASP A 80 1.00 15.98 0.27
N ALA A 81 1.75 15.86 -0.83
CA ALA A 81 2.37 17.00 -1.50
C ALA A 81 1.35 18.05 -1.97
N ALA A 82 0.14 17.64 -2.36
CA ALA A 82 -0.92 18.54 -2.78
C ALA A 82 -1.66 19.21 -1.61
N HIS A 83 -1.63 18.63 -0.41
CA HIS A 83 -2.42 19.04 0.76
C HIS A 83 -1.58 19.62 1.91
N GLY A 84 -0.42 20.18 1.58
CA GLY A 84 0.41 20.92 2.55
C GLY A 84 1.62 20.16 3.07
N GLY A 85 1.92 18.98 2.51
CA GLY A 85 3.21 18.34 2.64
C GLY A 85 4.33 19.29 2.24
N ASN A 86 5.43 19.31 2.99
CA ASN A 86 6.55 20.24 2.78
C ASN A 86 7.44 19.87 1.57
N GLY A 87 6.91 19.10 0.62
CA GLY A 87 7.62 18.53 -0.53
C GLY A 87 8.52 17.34 -0.18
N ARG A 88 8.50 16.84 1.06
CA ARG A 88 9.19 15.62 1.48
C ARG A 88 8.24 14.72 2.23
N PHE A 89 7.85 13.61 1.62
CA PHE A 89 7.07 12.57 2.29
C PHE A 89 7.97 11.80 3.26
N ARG A 90 7.96 12.20 4.54
CA ARG A 90 8.85 11.66 5.60
C ARG A 90 8.15 10.60 6.45
N HIS A 91 7.46 9.71 5.77
CA HIS A 91 6.72 8.62 6.37
C HIS A 91 7.14 7.30 5.73
N LEU A 92 7.43 6.29 6.55
CA LEU A 92 7.79 4.95 6.10
C LEU A 92 6.53 4.10 6.11
N LEU A 93 6.30 3.27 5.08
CA LEU A 93 5.23 2.28 5.14
C LEU A 93 5.66 1.24 6.17
N ALA A 94 4.90 1.12 7.25
CA ALA A 94 5.23 0.23 8.36
C ALA A 94 4.60 -1.14 8.12
N ILE A 95 3.30 -1.17 7.84
CA ILE A 95 2.55 -2.40 7.59
C ILE A 95 1.37 -2.13 6.66
N VAL A 96 0.95 -3.16 5.95
CA VAL A 96 -0.24 -3.13 5.10
C VAL A 96 -1.31 -4.02 5.74
N PHE A 97 -2.54 -3.54 5.82
CA PHE A 97 -3.68 -4.37 6.22
C PHE A 97 -4.55 -4.68 5.02
N VAL A 98 -5.08 -5.90 4.99
CA VAL A 98 -6.03 -6.35 3.97
C VAL A 98 -7.37 -6.64 4.63
N ASP A 99 -8.39 -5.87 4.24
CA ASP A 99 -9.78 -6.07 4.64
C ASP A 99 -10.67 -5.83 3.42
N GLU A 100 -10.74 -6.82 2.52
CA GLU A 100 -11.42 -6.69 1.23
C GLU A 100 -12.83 -6.05 1.36
N PRO A 101 -13.15 -5.01 0.56
CA PRO A 101 -12.42 -4.51 -0.62
C PRO A 101 -11.36 -3.44 -0.32
N TYR A 102 -10.95 -3.26 0.93
CA TYR A 102 -10.03 -2.22 1.36
C TYR A 102 -8.60 -2.71 1.54
N VAL A 103 -7.67 -1.80 1.30
CA VAL A 103 -6.25 -1.94 1.59
C VAL A 103 -5.84 -0.74 2.41
N ILE A 104 -5.19 -0.97 3.55
CA ILE A 104 -4.82 0.09 4.49
C ILE A 104 -3.31 0.10 4.61
N PHE A 105 -2.70 1.25 4.37
CA PHE A 105 -1.27 1.46 4.58
C PHE A 105 -1.10 2.21 5.89
N GLU A 106 -0.51 1.58 6.90
CA GLU A 106 -0.07 2.31 8.09
C GLU A 106 1.33 2.86 7.84
N TYR A 107 1.45 4.17 8.02
CA TYR A 107 2.70 4.89 7.85
C TYR A 107 3.27 5.33 9.19
N TRP A 108 4.55 5.04 9.43
CA TRP A 108 5.33 5.60 10.53
C TRP A 108 5.91 6.96 10.16
N SER A 109 5.55 8.00 10.92
CA SER A 109 6.05 9.36 10.74
C SER A 109 7.38 9.57 11.47
N ILE A 110 8.45 9.77 10.71
CA ILE A 110 9.81 9.90 11.25
C ILE A 110 9.95 11.12 12.19
N ASP A 111 9.27 12.22 11.88
CA ASP A 111 9.44 13.48 12.61
C ASP A 111 8.70 13.55 13.95
N VAL A 112 7.54 12.91 14.03
CA VAL A 112 6.60 13.07 15.14
C VAL A 112 6.40 11.78 15.94
N ASN A 113 7.09 10.70 15.57
CA ASN A 113 7.07 9.41 16.27
C ASN A 113 5.63 8.91 16.52
N SER A 114 4.82 8.94 15.46
CA SER A 114 3.43 8.49 15.44
C SER A 114 3.11 7.76 14.14
N THR A 115 2.07 6.92 14.15
CA THR A 115 1.53 6.30 12.94
C THR A 115 0.27 7.00 12.46
N PHE A 116 -0.08 6.78 11.19
CA PHE A 116 -1.38 7.14 10.62
C PHE A 116 -1.70 6.23 9.43
N ASP A 117 -3.00 6.06 9.18
CA ASP A 117 -3.47 5.16 8.13
C ASP A 117 -3.80 5.91 6.84
N VAL A 118 -3.60 5.24 5.71
CA VAL A 118 -4.07 5.64 4.40
C VAL A 118 -4.91 4.51 3.85
N VAL A 119 -6.19 4.76 3.60
CA VAL A 119 -7.14 3.73 3.18
C VAL A 119 -7.42 3.86 1.69
N PHE A 120 -7.29 2.75 0.99
CA PHE A 120 -7.63 2.60 -0.41
C PHE A 120 -8.79 1.63 -0.58
N HIS A 121 -9.78 2.03 -1.36
CA HIS A 121 -10.86 1.15 -1.82
C HIS A 121 -10.49 0.55 -3.18
N CYS A 122 -10.53 -0.77 -3.29
CA CYS A 122 -10.32 -1.50 -4.53
C CYS A 122 -11.61 -1.57 -5.35
N GLU A 123 -11.66 -0.84 -6.47
CA GLU A 123 -12.76 -0.92 -7.44
C GLU A 123 -12.45 -1.96 -8.54
N GLU A 124 -13.24 -2.03 -9.61
CA GLU A 124 -13.06 -3.02 -10.67
C GLU A 124 -11.77 -2.83 -11.50
N THR A 125 -11.26 -1.60 -11.62
CA THR A 125 -10.09 -1.29 -12.48
C THR A 125 -9.02 -0.44 -11.80
N ARG A 126 -9.31 0.09 -10.61
CA ARG A 126 -8.48 1.09 -9.96
C ARG A 126 -8.59 1.05 -8.45
N PHE A 127 -7.59 1.60 -7.79
CA PHE A 127 -7.66 1.95 -6.37
C PHE A 127 -8.06 3.41 -6.22
N VAL A 128 -8.96 3.67 -5.29
CA VAL A 128 -9.39 5.03 -4.91
C VAL A 128 -8.93 5.31 -3.50
N LEU A 129 -8.23 6.43 -3.30
CA LEU A 129 -7.85 6.92 -1.98
C LEU A 129 -9.09 7.45 -1.26
N GLU A 130 -9.49 6.78 -0.18
CA GLU A 130 -10.71 7.08 0.57
C GLU A 130 -10.43 7.92 1.82
N SER A 131 -9.30 7.67 2.50
CA SER A 131 -8.89 8.43 3.67
C SER A 131 -7.37 8.58 3.77
N PHE A 132 -6.94 9.65 4.43
CA PHE A 132 -5.54 9.95 4.72
C PHE A 132 -5.42 10.52 6.13
N GLY A 133 -4.95 9.70 7.07
CA GLY A 133 -4.90 10.01 8.49
C GLY A 133 -6.27 10.41 9.03
N THR A 134 -6.42 11.67 9.43
CA THR A 134 -7.68 12.20 9.96
C THR A 134 -8.63 12.76 8.88
N LEU A 135 -8.19 12.80 7.62
CA LEU A 135 -9.01 13.24 6.49
C LEU A 135 -9.82 12.04 5.98
N LEU A 136 -11.13 12.08 6.19
CA LEU A 136 -12.06 11.00 5.86
C LEU A 136 -12.94 11.37 4.66
N ASN A 137 -13.42 10.35 3.92
CA ASN A 137 -14.36 10.50 2.80
C ASN A 137 -13.83 11.43 1.70
N LEU A 138 -12.59 11.18 1.27
CA LEU A 138 -11.95 11.95 0.21
C LEU A 138 -12.71 11.80 -1.13
N PRO A 139 -12.73 12.83 -1.99
CA PRO A 139 -13.34 12.73 -3.31
C PRO A 139 -12.57 11.70 -4.17
N PRO A 140 -13.26 10.98 -5.07
CA PRO A 140 -12.67 9.88 -5.85
C PRO A 140 -11.70 10.34 -6.96
N ASP A 141 -11.31 11.62 -6.97
CA ASP A 141 -10.36 12.22 -7.91
C ASP A 141 -8.92 11.73 -7.69
N TRP A 142 -8.65 11.19 -6.50
CA TRP A 142 -7.40 10.57 -6.09
C TRP A 142 -7.48 9.06 -6.30
N SER A 143 -7.17 8.63 -7.53
CA SER A 143 -7.18 7.21 -7.90
C SER A 143 -5.97 6.84 -8.76
N VAL A 144 -5.69 5.54 -8.83
CA VAL A 144 -4.68 4.96 -9.72
C VAL A 144 -5.20 3.65 -10.30
N GLU A 145 -5.03 3.47 -11.62
CA GLU A 145 -5.40 2.22 -12.29
C GLU A 145 -4.45 1.09 -11.86
N PHE A 146 -4.90 -0.16 -11.99
CA PHE A 146 -4.08 -1.34 -11.68
C PHE A 146 -2.86 -1.50 -12.60
N ALA A 147 -1.77 -2.03 -12.05
CA ALA A 147 -0.54 -2.42 -12.74
C ALA A 147 -0.67 -3.74 -13.50
#